data_AF-A0A661J1B2-F1
#
_entry.id   AF-A0A661J1B2-F1
#
_cell.length_a   1.000
_cell.length_b   1.000
_cell.length_c   1.000
_cell.angle_alpha   90.00
_cell.angle_beta   90.00
_cell.angle_gamma   90.00
#
_symmetry.space_group_name_H-M   'P 1'
#
loop_
_entity.id
_entity.type
_entity.pdbx_description
1 polymer ?
#
loop_
_entity_poly.entity_id
_entity_poly.type
_entity_poly.pdbx_seq_one_letter_code
_entity_poly.pdbx_strand_id
1 'polypeptide(L)'
;MEREKYLFYPDHVATETVMGLFLLFLVTIFSIIFPPSVGEVTNPTVTPEHIKPEWYFYPMYFWIKITPKAVGVLVPVLVVIAFVFWPFIDAWFERIAPGKEIGTILGIIGAGIMILFFILLGAMV
;
A
#
# COMPACT_ATOMS: atom_id res chain seq x y z
N MET A 1 -14.35 -23.32 -18.91
CA MET A 1 -12.89 -23.51 -18.96
C MET A 1 -12.48 -24.15 -17.66
N GLU A 2 -12.14 -25.45 -17.67
CA GLU A 2 -11.56 -26.09 -16.48
C GLU A 2 -10.22 -25.41 -16.18
N ARG A 3 -10.01 -24.98 -14.93
CA ARG A 3 -8.67 -24.52 -14.50
C ARG A 3 -7.75 -25.73 -14.50
N GLU A 4 -6.65 -25.68 -15.22
CA GLU A 4 -5.55 -26.64 -15.03
C GLU A 4 -5.20 -26.68 -13.54
N LYS A 5 -5.37 -27.85 -12.93
CA LYS A 5 -5.04 -28.07 -11.52
C LYS A 5 -3.57 -28.44 -11.43
N TYR A 6 -2.73 -27.46 -11.12
CA TYR A 6 -1.34 -27.70 -10.75
C TYR A 6 -1.27 -28.38 -9.38
N LEU A 7 -0.30 -29.28 -9.20
CA LEU A 7 -0.05 -29.90 -7.91
C LEU A 7 0.62 -28.86 -6.99
N PHE A 8 0.14 -28.78 -5.74
CA PHE A 8 0.77 -27.92 -4.74
C PHE A 8 2.26 -28.28 -4.57
N TYR A 9 2.55 -29.58 -4.51
CA TYR A 9 3.91 -30.11 -4.50
C TYR A 9 4.09 -31.09 -5.68
N PRO A 10 5.19 -31.01 -6.44
CA PRO A 10 6.35 -30.14 -6.23
C PRO A 10 6.25 -28.77 -6.90
N ASP A 11 5.32 -28.59 -7.84
CA ASP A 11 5.37 -27.49 -8.81
C ASP A 11 5.17 -26.12 -8.17
N HIS A 12 4.05 -25.91 -7.46
CA HIS A 12 3.76 -24.60 -6.86
C HIS A 12 4.78 -24.22 -5.79
N VAL A 13 5.16 -25.17 -4.92
CA VAL A 13 6.23 -24.95 -3.92
C VAL A 13 7.55 -24.54 -4.58
N ALA A 14 7.96 -25.19 -5.67
CA ALA A 14 9.18 -24.84 -6.38
C ALA A 14 9.11 -23.43 -6.99
N THR A 15 8.00 -23.09 -7.66
CA THR A 15 7.80 -21.76 -8.25
C THR A 15 7.83 -20.66 -7.19
N GLU A 16 7.06 -20.80 -6.10
CA GLU A 16 7.02 -19.81 -5.01
C GLU A 16 8.38 -19.67 -4.33
N THR A 17 9.12 -20.77 -4.15
CA THR A 17 10.47 -20.72 -3.57
C THR A 17 11.43 -19.95 -4.46
N VAL A 18 11.43 -20.22 -5.78
CA VAL A 18 12.28 -19.50 -6.74
C VAL A 18 11.91 -18.01 -6.79
N MET A 19 10.61 -17.68 -6.80
CA MET A 19 10.15 -16.30 -6.74
C MET A 19 10.57 -15.60 -5.45
N GLY A 20 10.42 -16.26 -4.29
CA GLY A 20 10.84 -15.75 -3.00
C GLY A 20 12.36 -15.48 -2.94
N LEU A 21 13.17 -16.43 -3.41
CA LEU A 21 14.62 -16.27 -3.50
C LEU A 21 15.02 -15.13 -4.44
N PHE A 22 14.34 -14.99 -5.57
CA PHE A 22 14.56 -13.89 -6.50
C PHE A 22 14.23 -12.53 -5.88
N LEU A 23 13.11 -12.40 -5.16
CA LEU A 23 12.76 -11.17 -4.45
C LEU A 23 13.76 -10.85 -3.33
N LEU A 24 14.19 -11.83 -2.56
CA LEU A 24 15.23 -11.66 -1.54
C LEU A 24 16.56 -11.20 -2.15
N PHE A 25 16.94 -11.79 -3.28
CA PHE A 25 18.12 -11.39 -4.03
C PHE A 25 18.04 -9.93 -4.49
N LEU A 26 16.90 -9.51 -5.05
CA LEU A 26 16.67 -8.12 -5.46
C LEU A 26 16.79 -7.16 -4.26
N VAL A 27 16.09 -7.43 -3.16
CA VAL A 27 16.14 -6.57 -1.96
C VAL A 27 17.55 -6.49 -1.38
N THR A 28 18.29 -7.60 -1.40
CA THR A 28 19.69 -7.63 -0.94
C THR A 28 20.57 -6.76 -1.81
N ILE A 29 20.46 -6.89 -3.15
CA ILE A 29 21.22 -6.04 -4.08
C ILE A 29 20.87 -4.57 -3.89
N PHE A 30 19.58 -4.23 -3.78
CA PHE A 30 19.17 -2.85 -3.53
C PHE A 30 19.75 -2.31 -2.23
N SER A 31 19.80 -3.12 -1.17
CA SER A 31 20.38 -2.72 0.12
C SER A 31 21.89 -2.54 0.07
N ILE A 32 22.60 -3.25 -0.82
CA ILE A 32 24.04 -3.08 -1.02
C ILE A 32 24.34 -1.83 -1.85
N ILE A 33 23.58 -1.60 -2.93
CA ILE A 33 23.78 -0.44 -3.83
C ILE A 33 23.31 0.85 -3.15
N PHE A 34 22.20 0.80 -2.41
CA PHE A 34 21.60 1.91 -1.70
C PHE A 34 21.50 1.57 -0.20
N PRO A 35 22.62 1.60 0.53
CA PRO A 35 22.62 1.26 1.95
C PRO A 35 21.68 2.21 2.71
N PRO A 36 20.81 1.68 3.58
CA PRO A 36 19.92 2.52 4.37
C PRO A 36 20.76 3.38 5.31
N SER A 37 20.58 4.69 5.27
CA SER A 37 21.21 5.59 6.23
C SER A 37 20.49 5.45 7.58
N VAL A 38 21.22 5.03 8.60
CA VAL A 38 20.82 5.24 9.99
C VAL A 38 21.23 6.68 10.28
N GLY A 39 20.27 7.60 10.37
CA GLY A 39 20.53 9.02 10.59
C GLY A 39 21.30 9.31 11.88
N GLU A 40 21.49 10.58 12.21
CA GLU A 40 22.13 10.97 13.46
C GLU A 40 21.31 10.52 14.70
N VAL A 41 22.00 10.40 15.84
CA VAL A 41 21.34 10.09 17.11
C VAL A 41 20.28 11.16 17.40
N THR A 42 19.09 10.72 17.79
CA THR A 42 17.94 11.60 17.97
C THR A 42 18.17 12.60 19.11
N ASN A 43 17.90 13.88 18.84
CA ASN A 43 17.93 14.95 19.83
C ASN A 43 16.50 15.51 20.05
N PRO A 44 15.88 15.29 21.22
CA PRO A 44 14.52 15.77 21.50
C PRO A 44 14.35 17.30 21.45
N THR A 45 15.43 18.07 21.60
CA THR A 45 15.36 19.54 21.63
C THR A 45 15.58 20.17 20.25
N VAL A 46 15.89 19.39 19.22
CA VAL A 46 16.21 19.89 17.88
C VAL A 46 15.31 19.19 16.86
N THR A 47 14.52 19.95 16.12
CA THR A 47 13.74 19.43 14.98
C THR A 47 14.53 19.65 13.69
N PRO A 48 14.83 18.61 12.90
CA PRO A 48 15.48 18.77 11.61
C PRO A 48 14.65 19.61 10.62
N GLU A 49 15.29 20.44 9.81
CA GLU A 49 14.61 21.34 8.87
C GLU A 49 13.86 20.60 7.73
N HIS A 50 14.31 19.40 7.36
CA HIS A 50 13.75 18.60 6.27
C HIS A 50 13.09 17.30 6.76
N ILE A 51 12.31 17.37 7.83
CA ILE A 51 11.57 16.20 8.34
C ILE A 51 10.48 15.77 7.34
N LYS A 52 10.66 14.59 6.74
CA LYS A 52 9.69 13.92 5.87
C LYS A 52 9.54 12.48 6.37
N PRO A 53 8.33 11.90 6.30
CA PRO A 53 8.16 10.50 6.63
C PRO A 53 8.76 9.60 5.55
N GLU A 54 8.68 8.30 5.71
CA GLU A 54 9.08 7.35 4.68
C GLU A 54 8.11 7.41 3.48
N TRP A 55 8.62 7.06 2.29
CA TRP A 55 7.91 7.22 1.03
C TRP A 55 6.53 6.54 1.01
N TYR A 56 6.38 5.37 1.64
CA TYR A 56 5.12 4.64 1.69
C TYR A 56 4.05 5.34 2.55
N PHE A 57 4.43 6.30 3.40
CA PHE A 57 3.51 7.15 4.15
C PHE A 57 3.15 8.47 3.45
N TYR A 58 3.76 8.78 2.31
CA TYR A 58 3.54 10.04 1.58
C TYR A 58 2.06 10.34 1.28
N PRO A 59 1.24 9.38 0.81
CA PRO A 59 -0.17 9.65 0.56
C PRO A 59 -0.95 10.06 1.81
N MET A 60 -0.68 9.37 2.92
CA MET A 60 -1.34 9.64 4.21
C MET A 60 -0.88 10.99 4.78
N TYR A 61 0.41 11.30 4.65
CA TYR A 61 0.96 12.58 5.05
C TYR A 61 0.34 13.75 4.26
N PHE A 62 0.22 13.60 2.93
CA PHE A 62 -0.48 14.59 2.09
C PHE A 62 -1.93 14.77 2.53
N TRP A 63 -2.66 13.67 2.73
CA TRP A 63 -4.06 13.68 3.18
C TRP A 63 -4.26 14.47 4.47
N ILE A 64 -3.44 14.21 5.49
CA ILE A 64 -3.52 14.91 6.79
C ILE A 64 -3.19 16.40 6.63
N LYS A 65 -2.27 16.76 5.73
CA LYS A 65 -1.87 18.16 5.49
C LYS A 65 -2.98 18.98 4.83
N ILE A 66 -3.78 18.38 3.94
CA ILE A 66 -4.83 19.08 3.19
C ILE A 66 -6.21 19.07 3.86
N THR A 67 -6.38 18.30 4.95
CA THR A 67 -7.68 18.12 5.61
C THR A 67 -7.69 18.69 7.04
N PRO A 68 -8.88 19.03 7.59
CA PRO A 68 -9.01 19.36 9.00
C PRO A 68 -8.55 18.21 9.89
N LYS A 69 -7.92 18.51 11.04
CA LYS A 69 -7.30 17.52 11.95
C LYS A 69 -8.18 16.28 12.22
N ALA A 70 -9.46 16.48 12.55
CA ALA A 70 -10.37 15.38 12.83
C ALA A 70 -10.60 14.47 11.60
N VAL A 71 -10.80 15.05 10.42
CA VAL A 71 -11.01 14.32 9.17
C VAL A 71 -9.73 13.59 8.74
N GLY A 72 -8.58 14.27 8.88
CA GLY A 72 -7.27 13.72 8.56
C GLY A 72 -6.96 12.44 9.31
N VAL A 73 -7.40 12.32 10.57
CA VAL A 73 -7.21 11.13 11.40
C VAL A 73 -8.32 10.10 11.22
N LEU A 74 -9.59 10.53 11.20
CA LEU A 74 -10.73 9.61 11.19
C LEU A 74 -10.87 8.85 9.87
N VAL A 75 -10.61 9.50 8.73
CA VAL A 75 -10.82 8.88 7.41
C VAL A 75 -9.89 7.69 7.16
N PRO A 76 -8.56 7.78 7.39
CA PRO A 76 -7.68 6.61 7.24
C PRO A 76 -8.08 5.44 8.13
N VAL A 77 -8.51 5.70 9.37
CA VAL A 77 -9.01 4.66 10.28
C VAL A 77 -10.24 3.98 9.71
N LEU A 78 -11.20 4.76 9.20
CA LEU A 78 -12.41 4.22 8.57
C LEU A 78 -12.09 3.42 7.30
N VAL A 79 -11.09 3.84 6.51
CA VAL A 79 -10.63 3.09 5.33
C VAL A 79 -10.09 1.72 5.75
N VAL A 80 -9.22 1.65 6.76
CA VAL A 80 -8.70 0.35 7.26
C VAL A 80 -9.84 -0.53 7.75
N ILE A 81 -10.80 0.01 8.51
CA ILE A 81 -11.98 -0.72 8.96
C ILE A 81 -12.79 -1.23 7.75
N ALA A 82 -13.00 -0.41 6.73
CA ALA A 82 -13.69 -0.83 5.51
C ALA A 82 -12.97 -2.00 4.80
N PHE A 83 -11.64 -1.98 4.74
CA PHE A 83 -10.85 -3.09 4.18
C PHE A 83 -10.99 -4.38 5.00
N VAL A 84 -11.03 -4.30 6.33
CA VAL A 84 -11.27 -5.46 7.21
C VAL A 84 -12.64 -6.09 6.93
N PHE A 85 -13.66 -5.26 6.70
CA PHE A 85 -15.01 -5.71 6.37
C PHE A 85 -15.28 -5.85 4.86
N TRP A 86 -14.24 -5.79 4.03
CA TRP A 86 -14.38 -5.81 2.57
C TRP A 86 -15.20 -7.01 2.04
N PRO A 87 -15.02 -8.26 2.53
CA PRO A 87 -15.80 -9.39 2.05
C PRO A 87 -17.32 -9.21 2.22
N PHE A 88 -17.74 -8.52 3.28
CA PHE A 88 -19.15 -8.25 3.54
C PHE A 88 -19.69 -7.10 2.67
N ILE A 89 -18.86 -6.08 2.45
CA ILE A 89 -19.17 -4.94 1.59
C ILE A 89 -19.31 -5.40 0.13
N ASP A 90 -18.38 -6.21 -0.35
CA ASP A 90 -18.37 -6.75 -1.71
C ASP A 90 -19.57 -7.68 -1.96
N ALA A 91 -19.85 -8.59 -1.01
CA ALA A 91 -21.04 -9.43 -1.07
C ALA A 91 -22.35 -8.62 -1.06
N TRP A 92 -22.38 -7.47 -0.38
CA TRP A 92 -23.52 -6.57 -0.39
C TRP A 92 -23.70 -5.86 -1.74
N PHE A 93 -22.61 -5.43 -2.38
CA PHE A 93 -22.67 -4.85 -3.73
C PHE A 93 -23.16 -5.85 -4.77
N GLU A 94 -22.68 -7.09 -4.72
CA GLU A 94 -23.12 -8.15 -5.64
C GLU A 94 -24.62 -8.46 -5.48
N ARG A 95 -25.16 -8.33 -4.26
CA ARG A 95 -26.61 -8.49 -4.02
C ARG A 95 -27.45 -7.36 -4.61
N ILE A 96 -26.96 -6.12 -4.56
CA ILE A 96 -27.71 -4.95 -5.04
C ILE A 96 -27.62 -4.82 -6.56
N ALA A 97 -26.44 -5.08 -7.12
CA ALA A 97 -26.17 -4.95 -8.54
C ALA A 97 -25.40 -6.18 -9.07
N PRO A 98 -26.09 -7.33 -9.24
CA PRO A 98 -25.46 -8.56 -9.69
C PRO A 98 -24.76 -8.38 -11.04
N GLY A 99 -23.57 -8.96 -11.18
CA GLY A 99 -22.78 -8.92 -12.42
C GLY A 99 -22.12 -7.57 -12.72
N LYS A 100 -22.15 -6.60 -11.78
CA LYS A 100 -21.33 -5.38 -11.88
C LYS A 100 -20.11 -5.52 -10.98
N GLU A 101 -18.92 -5.31 -11.54
CA GLU A 101 -17.64 -5.37 -10.81
C GLU A 101 -17.39 -4.11 -9.95
N ILE A 102 -18.33 -3.74 -9.08
CA ILE A 102 -18.27 -2.53 -8.26
C ILE A 102 -17.03 -2.52 -7.37
N GLY A 103 -16.71 -3.64 -6.73
CA GLY A 103 -15.50 -3.78 -5.90
C GLY A 103 -14.22 -3.47 -6.68
N THR A 104 -14.09 -4.01 -7.90
CA THR A 104 -12.95 -3.76 -8.79
C THR A 104 -12.85 -2.28 -9.17
N ILE A 105 -13.96 -1.66 -9.56
CA ILE A 105 -14.01 -0.24 -9.93
C ILE A 105 -13.58 0.64 -8.76
N LEU A 106 -14.10 0.38 -7.55
CA LEU A 106 -13.71 1.10 -6.33
C LEU A 106 -12.22 0.91 -6.03
N GLY A 107 -11.69 -0.30 -6.21
CA GLY A 107 -10.26 -0.60 -6.05
C GLY A 107 -9.38 0.19 -7.03
N ILE A 108 -9.77 0.26 -8.31
CA ILE A 108 -9.06 1.04 -9.34
C ILE A 108 -9.09 2.53 -9.00
N ILE A 109 -10.25 3.07 -8.61
CA ILE A 109 -10.38 4.47 -8.20
C ILE A 109 -9.49 4.76 -6.97
N GLY A 110 -9.54 3.89 -5.96
CA GLY A 110 -8.72 4.00 -4.76
C GLY A 110 -7.21 3.98 -5.07
N ALA A 111 -6.77 3.06 -5.93
CA ALA A 111 -5.38 3.00 -6.39
C ALA A 111 -4.99 4.27 -7.16
N GLY A 112 -5.87 4.79 -8.02
CA GLY A 112 -5.67 6.04 -8.75
C GLY A 112 -5.51 7.25 -7.82
N ILE A 113 -6.33 7.35 -6.76
CA ILE A 113 -6.22 8.41 -5.74
C ILE A 113 -4.89 8.29 -4.98
N MET A 114 -4.48 7.09 -4.61
CA MET A 114 -3.20 6.86 -3.94
C MET A 114 -2.01 7.29 -4.81
N ILE A 115 -2.02 6.90 -6.10
CA ILE A 115 -1.00 7.31 -7.08
C ILE A 115 -1.00 8.83 -7.24
N LEU A 116 -2.18 9.46 -7.32
CA LEU A 116 -2.29 10.92 -7.42
C LEU A 116 -1.66 11.60 -6.20
N PHE A 117 -1.93 11.12 -4.98
CA PHE A 117 -1.31 11.67 -3.78
C PHE A 117 0.21 11.48 -3.76
N PHE A 118 0.72 10.35 -4.26
CA PHE A 118 2.14 10.14 -4.45
C PHE A 118 2.77 11.17 -5.39
N ILE A 119 2.14 11.42 -6.56
CA ILE A 119 2.64 12.38 -7.55
C ILE A 119 2.56 13.81 -7.00
N LEU A 120 1.44 14.18 -6.38
CA LEU A 120 1.24 15.53 -5.84
C LEU A 120 2.22 15.84 -4.71
N LEU A 121 2.48 14.89 -3.80
CA LEU A 121 3.48 15.09 -2.76
C LEU A 121 4.91 15.10 -3.36
N GLY A 122 5.19 14.19 -4.30
CA GLY A 122 6.48 14.15 -5.01
C GLY A 122 6.80 15.43 -5.77
N ALA A 123 5.79 16.14 -6.30
CA ALA A 123 5.94 17.42 -6.97
C ALA A 123 6.15 18.62 -6.02
N MET A 124 5.84 18.46 -4.72
CA MET A 124 6.00 19.50 -3.69
C MET A 124 7.28 19.33 -2.84
N VAL A 125 8.09 18.33 -3.15
CA VAL A 125 9.24 17.86 -2.33
C VAL A 125 10.57 18.28 -2.91
#